data_AF-A0A0Q6NIX1-F1
#
_entry.id   AF-A0A0Q6NIX1-F1
#
_cell.length_a   1.000
_cell.length_b   1.000
_cell.length_c   1.000
_cell.angle_alpha   90.00
_cell.angle_beta   90.00
_cell.angle_gamma   90.00
#
_symmetry.space_group_name_H-M   'P 1'
#
loop_
_entity.id
_entity.type
_entity.pdbx_description
1 polymer ?
#
loop_
_entity_poly.entity_id
_entity_poly.type
_entity_poly.pdbx_seq_one_letter_code
_entity_poly.pdbx_strand_id
1 'polypeptide(L)'
;MSLCILAAGKTVTLTVAAFTLSWTHSVERTRWEEDWKVMPSGLQVIEARIKGSGAGMEPPEGAMLRDGWWIYAPDVGPQRRVVLAASGATGDGWTLCSVQGCRELGKAAGSSIVLEPCGLDGTSQPR
;
A
#
# COMPACT_ATOMS: atom_id res chain seq x y z
N MET A 1 -9.71 13.80 -5.57
CA MET A 1 -8.80 12.77 -6.13
C MET A 1 -9.47 11.42 -5.95
N SER A 2 -9.14 10.48 -6.81
CA SER A 2 -9.71 9.12 -6.77
C SER A 2 -8.60 8.09 -6.94
N LEU A 3 -8.70 7.00 -6.20
CA LEU A 3 -7.84 5.83 -6.29
C LEU A 3 -8.54 4.75 -7.11
N CYS A 4 -7.83 4.20 -8.09
CA CYS A 4 -8.28 3.09 -8.89
C CYS A 4 -7.55 1.81 -8.42
N ILE A 5 -8.34 0.77 -8.13
CA ILE A 5 -7.87 -0.56 -7.73
C ILE A 5 -8.19 -1.53 -8.85
N LEU A 6 -7.17 -2.09 -9.49
CA LEU A 6 -7.30 -3.03 -10.58
C LEU A 6 -6.90 -4.43 -10.09
N ALA A 7 -7.81 -5.39 -10.20
CA ALA A 7 -7.57 -6.76 -9.80
C ALA A 7 -8.42 -7.72 -10.65
N ALA A 8 -7.80 -8.79 -11.17
CA ALA A 8 -8.49 -9.84 -11.93
C ALA A 8 -9.44 -9.29 -13.03
N GLY A 9 -8.98 -8.27 -13.78
CA GLY A 9 -9.75 -7.64 -14.86
C GLY A 9 -10.92 -6.74 -14.41
N LYS A 10 -11.06 -6.46 -13.11
CA LYS A 10 -12.04 -5.53 -12.56
C LYS A 10 -11.35 -4.27 -12.06
N THR A 11 -12.03 -3.13 -12.19
CA THR A 11 -11.58 -1.84 -11.65
C THR A 11 -12.59 -1.32 -10.64
N VAL A 12 -12.11 -0.95 -9.46
CA VAL A 12 -12.89 -0.29 -8.40
C VAL A 12 -12.33 1.12 -8.20
N THR A 13 -13.22 2.11 -8.19
CA THR A 13 -12.86 3.52 -7.93
C THR A 13 -13.24 3.90 -6.50
N LEU A 14 -12.30 4.51 -5.77
CA LEU A 14 -12.51 5.08 -4.44
C LEU A 14 -12.22 6.57 -4.47
N THR A 15 -13.21 7.40 -4.14
CA THR A 15 -13.03 8.86 -4.07
C THR A 15 -12.34 9.25 -2.75
N VAL A 16 -11.02 9.13 -2.72
CA VAL A 16 -10.19 9.39 -1.53
C VAL A 16 -8.93 10.18 -1.91
N ALA A 17 -8.48 11.06 -1.02
CA ALA A 17 -7.23 11.81 -1.18
C ALA A 17 -6.02 11.13 -0.50
N ALA A 18 -6.28 10.23 0.44
CA ALA A 18 -5.26 9.49 1.17
C ALA A 18 -5.83 8.15 1.65
N PHE A 19 -4.94 7.19 1.88
CA PHE A 19 -5.26 5.88 2.45
C PHE A 19 -4.04 5.33 3.20
N THR A 20 -4.31 4.41 4.12
CA THR A 20 -3.28 3.61 4.79
C THR A 20 -3.31 2.21 4.20
N LEU A 21 -2.16 1.72 3.77
CA LEU A 21 -1.97 0.35 3.35
C LEU A 21 -1.26 -0.41 4.48
N SER A 22 -1.71 -1.61 4.78
CA SER A 22 -1.13 -2.38 5.88
C SER A 22 -1.18 -3.88 5.62
N TRP A 23 -0.12 -4.59 6.00
CA TRP A 23 0.05 -6.02 5.72
C TRP A 23 0.98 -6.68 6.73
N THR A 24 0.95 -8.01 6.78
CA THR A 24 1.93 -8.81 7.52
C THR A 24 3.07 -9.16 6.57
N HIS A 25 4.31 -8.76 6.88
CA HIS A 25 5.46 -9.10 6.06
C HIS A 25 5.71 -10.61 6.10
N SER A 26 5.89 -11.26 4.95
CA SER A 26 5.86 -12.72 4.86
C SER A 26 7.03 -13.42 5.55
N VAL A 27 8.20 -12.80 5.51
CA VAL A 27 9.42 -13.35 6.12
C VAL A 27 9.44 -13.03 7.61
N GLU A 28 9.33 -11.75 7.94
CA GLU A 28 9.45 -11.25 9.33
C GLU A 28 8.22 -11.56 10.19
N ARG A 29 7.07 -11.82 9.57
CA ARG A 29 5.76 -11.96 10.24
C ARG A 29 5.38 -10.78 11.15
N THR A 30 5.88 -9.59 10.81
CA THR A 30 5.59 -8.33 11.51
C THR A 30 4.57 -7.50 10.75
N ARG A 31 3.85 -6.64 11.47
CA ARG A 31 2.90 -5.70 10.87
C ARG A 31 3.63 -4.50 10.28
N TRP A 32 3.32 -4.19 9.03
CA TRP A 32 3.82 -3.03 8.31
C TRP A 32 2.64 -2.16 7.90
N GLU A 33 2.86 -0.86 7.93
CA GLU A 33 1.89 0.14 7.50
C GLU A 33 2.56 1.25 6.72
N GLU A 34 1.85 1.77 5.74
CA GLU A 34 2.28 2.91 4.94
C GLU A 34 1.10 3.85 4.74
N ASP A 35 1.34 5.14 4.93
CA ASP A 35 0.38 6.18 4.61
C ASP A 35 0.70 6.76 3.24
N TRP A 36 -0.34 6.84 2.41
CA TRP A 36 -0.25 7.24 1.02
C TRP A 36 -1.15 8.44 0.74
N LYS A 37 -0.65 9.40 -0.05
CA LYS A 37 -1.43 10.47 -0.67
C LYS A 37 -1.68 10.15 -2.14
N VAL A 38 -2.91 10.34 -2.58
CA VAL A 38 -3.31 10.25 -3.98
C VAL A 38 -3.10 11.61 -4.63
N MET A 39 -2.11 11.73 -5.50
CA MET A 39 -1.80 12.96 -6.23
C MET A 39 -2.04 12.79 -7.73
N PRO A 40 -2.23 13.89 -8.48
CA PRO A 40 -2.31 13.82 -9.95
C PRO A 40 -1.09 13.17 -10.61
N SER A 41 0.09 13.34 -10.00
CA SER A 41 1.36 12.78 -10.51
C SER A 41 1.60 11.32 -10.10
N GLY A 42 0.81 10.74 -9.20
CA GLY A 42 1.05 9.42 -8.64
C GLY A 42 0.60 9.25 -7.19
N LEU A 43 0.86 8.07 -6.64
CA LEU A 43 0.73 7.76 -5.23
C LEU A 43 2.04 8.08 -4.51
N GLN A 44 1.99 8.97 -3.53
CA GLN A 44 3.14 9.35 -2.73
C GLN A 44 3.03 8.70 -1.35
N VAL A 45 3.99 7.86 -0.99
CA VAL A 45 4.13 7.40 0.40
C VAL A 45 4.69 8.55 1.22
N ILE A 46 4.06 8.87 2.34
CA ILE A 46 4.47 9.99 3.21
C ILE A 46 5.06 9.51 4.53
N GLU A 47 4.68 8.31 4.96
CA GLU A 47 5.16 7.70 6.20
C GLU A 47 5.06 6.18 6.05
N ALA A 48 6.05 5.47 6.58
CA ALA A 48 6.05 4.02 6.73
C ALA A 48 6.32 3.67 8.20
N ARG A 49 5.67 2.61 8.66
CA ARG A 49 5.71 2.11 10.02
C ARG A 49 5.95 0.61 10.03
N ILE A 50 6.95 0.16 10.77
CA ILE A 50 7.28 -1.25 10.91
C ILE A 50 7.24 -1.63 12.38
N LYS A 51 6.47 -2.67 12.72
CA LYS A 51 6.38 -3.13 14.11
C LYS A 51 7.56 -4.03 14.47
N GLY A 52 8.31 -3.63 15.50
CA GLY A 52 9.48 -4.36 16.00
C GLY A 52 10.72 -4.23 15.11
N SER A 53 11.83 -4.81 15.56
CA SER A 53 13.10 -4.90 14.84
C SER A 53 13.35 -6.36 14.45
N GLY A 54 12.82 -6.76 13.30
CA GLY A 54 13.10 -8.07 12.71
C GLY A 54 14.56 -8.17 12.25
N ALA A 55 15.09 -9.38 12.12
CA ALA A 55 16.48 -9.58 11.70
C ALA A 55 16.62 -9.22 10.21
N GLY A 56 17.49 -8.25 9.87
CA GLY A 56 17.68 -7.78 8.49
C GLY A 56 16.77 -6.61 8.08
N MET A 57 16.04 -6.04 9.03
CA MET A 57 15.26 -4.81 8.87
C MET A 57 15.88 -3.69 9.70
N GLU A 58 17.15 -3.35 9.44
CA GLU A 58 17.71 -2.11 9.96
C GLU A 58 16.81 -0.96 9.50
N PRO A 59 16.23 -0.18 10.43
CA PRO A 59 15.45 0.99 10.07
C PRO A 59 16.31 1.93 9.23
N PRO A 60 15.75 2.57 8.19
CA PRO A 60 16.50 3.55 7.42
C PRO A 60 17.01 4.67 8.34
N GLU A 61 18.08 5.33 7.91
CA GLU A 61 18.64 6.47 8.64
C GLU A 61 17.55 7.52 8.89
N GLY A 62 17.45 8.00 10.14
CA GLY A 62 16.41 8.95 10.55
C GLY A 62 15.09 8.31 10.99
N ALA A 63 14.95 6.99 10.98
CA ALA A 63 13.79 6.33 11.56
C ALA A 63 13.73 6.52 13.08
N MET A 64 12.52 6.75 13.60
CA MET A 64 12.26 6.94 15.02
C MET A 64 11.50 5.76 15.60
N LEU A 65 11.99 5.22 16.72
CA LEU A 65 11.26 4.19 17.47
C LEU A 65 10.25 4.86 18.41
N ARG A 66 8.96 4.56 18.22
CA ARG A 66 7.85 5.01 19.10
C ARG A 66 6.90 3.87 19.36
N ASP A 67 6.64 3.56 20.63
CA ASP A 67 5.68 2.53 21.06
C ASP A 67 5.88 1.16 20.36
N GLY A 68 7.14 0.78 20.11
CA GLY A 68 7.49 -0.47 19.43
C GLY A 68 7.36 -0.44 17.90
N TRP A 69 7.13 0.73 17.31
CA TRP A 69 7.10 0.97 15.86
C TRP A 69 8.28 1.81 15.42
N TRP A 70 8.96 1.38 14.38
CA TRP A 70 9.89 2.22 13.63
C TRP A 70 9.10 3.05 12.63
N ILE A 71 9.18 4.37 12.76
CA ILE A 71 8.46 5.34 11.94
C ILE A 71 9.47 6.15 11.13
N TYR A 72 9.26 6.24 9.82
CA TYR A 72 10.12 7.00 8.92
C TYR A 72 9.35 7.51 7.70
N ALA A 73 9.89 8.52 7.03
CA ALA A 73 9.39 9.00 5.75
C ALA A 73 10.24 8.38 4.62
N PRO A 74 9.69 7.53 3.74
CA PRO A 74 10.46 6.97 2.64
C PRO A 74 10.89 8.06 1.64
N ASP A 75 12.17 8.10 1.29
CA ASP A 75 12.71 9.01 0.27
C ASP A 75 12.52 8.45 -1.14
N VAL A 76 11.25 8.33 -1.53
CA VAL A 76 10.85 7.92 -2.89
C VAL A 76 9.86 8.92 -3.43
N GLY A 77 10.01 9.29 -4.71
CA GLY A 77 9.06 10.20 -5.37
C GLY A 77 7.68 9.56 -5.60
N PRO A 78 6.72 10.30 -6.20
CA PRO A 78 5.40 9.77 -6.48
C PRO A 78 5.45 8.57 -7.44
N GLN A 79 4.82 7.48 -7.03
CA GLN A 79 4.73 6.25 -7.81
C GLN A 79 3.51 6.30 -8.72
N ARG A 80 3.69 6.14 -10.04
CA ARG A 80 2.56 6.12 -10.99
C ARG A 80 1.57 4.99 -10.69
N ARG A 81 2.08 3.85 -10.24
CA ARG A 81 1.31 2.70 -9.80
C ARG A 81 2.04 1.99 -8.67
N VAL A 82 1.30 1.37 -7.77
CA VAL A 82 1.81 0.45 -6.74
C VAL A 82 1.23 -0.93 -7.03
N VAL A 83 2.09 -1.94 -7.17
CA VAL A 83 1.69 -3.32 -7.48
C VAL A 83 1.79 -4.15 -6.22
N LEU A 84 0.64 -4.62 -5.73
CA LEU A 84 0.53 -5.46 -4.56
C LEU A 84 0.56 -6.92 -4.99
N ALA A 85 1.55 -7.67 -4.48
CA ALA A 85 1.62 -9.10 -4.69
C ALA A 85 0.47 -9.79 -3.93
N ALA A 86 -0.34 -10.59 -4.63
CA ALA A 86 -1.38 -11.43 -4.04
C ALA A 86 -0.91 -12.89 -3.98
N SER A 87 0.22 -13.14 -3.33
CA SER A 87 0.83 -14.48 -3.30
C SER A 87 0.07 -15.48 -2.44
N GLY A 88 -0.75 -15.00 -1.50
CA GLY A 88 -1.41 -15.84 -0.48
C GLY A 88 -0.43 -16.49 0.51
N ALA A 89 0.88 -16.19 0.43
CA ALA A 89 1.94 -16.88 1.17
C ALA A 89 1.87 -16.65 2.69
N THR A 90 1.22 -15.59 3.13
CA THR A 90 1.05 -15.25 4.56
C THR A 90 -0.28 -15.72 5.13
N GLY A 91 -1.21 -16.20 4.30
CA GLY A 91 -2.61 -16.38 4.68
C GLY A 91 -3.39 -15.07 4.91
N ASP A 92 -2.69 -13.93 4.97
CA ASP A 92 -3.22 -12.58 5.13
C ASP A 92 -3.19 -11.82 3.81
N GLY A 93 -4.16 -10.94 3.62
CA GLY A 93 -4.17 -9.98 2.52
C GLY A 93 -3.57 -8.63 2.88
N TRP A 94 -3.66 -7.71 1.94
CA TRP A 94 -3.45 -6.29 2.16
C TRP A 94 -4.71 -5.68 2.76
N THR A 95 -4.58 -4.80 3.73
CA THR A 95 -5.69 -4.00 4.24
C THR A 95 -5.50 -2.55 3.81
N LEU A 96 -6.44 -2.05 3.02
CA LEU A 96 -6.50 -0.65 2.61
C LEU A 96 -7.58 0.06 3.40
N CYS A 97 -7.18 1.01 4.25
CA CYS A 97 -8.06 1.83 5.06
C CYS A 97 -8.10 3.27 4.57
N SER A 98 -9.28 3.87 4.57
CA SER A 98 -9.48 5.28 4.26
C SER A 98 -10.61 5.85 5.13
N VAL A 99 -10.94 7.12 4.93
CA VAL A 99 -12.13 7.75 5.57
C VAL A 99 -13.44 7.05 5.23
N GLN A 100 -13.48 6.24 4.16
CA GLN A 100 -14.66 5.47 3.74
C GLN A 100 -14.70 4.06 4.37
N GLY A 101 -13.75 3.72 5.24
CA GLY A 101 -13.60 2.41 5.86
C GLY A 101 -12.43 1.61 5.30
N CYS A 102 -12.33 0.35 5.73
CA CYS A 102 -11.26 -0.58 5.39
C CYS A 102 -11.72 -1.69 4.45
N ARG A 103 -10.82 -2.12 3.56
CA ARG A 103 -11.05 -3.20 2.58
C ARG A 103 -9.87 -4.15 2.60
N GLU A 104 -10.14 -5.45 2.65
CA GLU A 104 -9.14 -6.49 2.44
C GLU A 104 -8.96 -6.75 0.94
N LEU A 105 -7.71 -6.84 0.48
CA LEU A 105 -7.33 -7.08 -0.91
C LEU A 105 -6.36 -8.27 -0.95
N GLY A 106 -6.55 -9.22 -1.87
CA GLY A 106 -5.56 -10.27 -2.12
C GLY A 106 -5.38 -11.30 -1.00
N LYS A 107 -6.43 -11.57 -0.23
CA LYS A 107 -6.44 -12.59 0.84
C LYS A 107 -6.17 -14.00 0.30
N ALA A 108 -6.72 -14.33 -0.86
CA ALA A 108 -6.41 -15.56 -1.57
C ALA A 108 -5.31 -15.31 -2.61
N ALA A 109 -4.53 -16.35 -2.90
CA ALA A 109 -3.54 -16.30 -3.96
C ALA A 109 -4.19 -15.99 -5.31
N GLY A 110 -3.58 -15.10 -6.09
CA GLY A 110 -4.11 -14.70 -7.39
C GLY A 110 -3.21 -13.72 -8.14
N SER A 111 -3.77 -13.07 -9.16
CA SER A 111 -3.08 -12.01 -9.89
C SER A 111 -2.79 -10.82 -8.98
N SER A 112 -1.70 -10.09 -9.28
CA SER A 112 -1.34 -8.86 -8.57
C SER A 112 -2.47 -7.83 -8.61
N ILE A 113 -2.63 -7.09 -7.53
CA ILE A 113 -3.54 -5.95 -7.44
C ILE A 113 -2.75 -4.68 -7.74
N VAL A 114 -3.28 -3.81 -8.59
CA VAL A 114 -2.63 -2.53 -8.92
C VAL A 114 -3.42 -1.39 -8.30
N LEU A 115 -2.71 -0.51 -7.59
CA LEU A 115 -3.22 0.77 -7.10
C LEU A 115 -2.63 1.90 -7.95
N GLU A 116 -3.48 2.79 -8.45
CA GLU A 116 -3.04 3.98 -9.20
C GLU A 116 -4.03 5.14 -9.00
N PRO A 117 -3.62 6.41 -9.14
CA PRO A 117 -4.58 7.49 -9.26
C PRO A 117 -5.47 7.20 -10.46
N CYS A 118 -6.78 7.37 -10.30
CA CYS A 118 -7.65 7.27 -11.46
C CYS A 118 -7.27 8.36 -12.46
N GLY A 119 -7.08 7.97 -13.72
CA GLY A 119 -6.93 8.92 -14.80
C GLY A 119 -8.12 9.88 -14.85
N LEU A 120 -7.89 11.10 -15.34
CA LEU A 120 -8.98 12.04 -15.65
C LEU A 120 -9.95 11.43 -16.69
N ASP A 121 -9.45 10.46 -17.46
CA ASP A 121 -10.22 9.65 -18.39
C ASP A 121 -10.26 8.21 -17.84
N GLY A 122 -11.45 7.69 -17.55
CA GLY A 122 -11.70 6.36 -16.98
C GLY A 122 -11.35 5.17 -17.88
N THR A 123 -10.23 5.21 -18.58
CA THR A 123 -9.71 4.14 -19.42
C THR A 123 -8.38 3.66 -18.87
N SER A 124 -8.46 2.68 -17.96
CA SER A 124 -7.39 1.75 -17.69
C SER A 124 -7.10 0.97 -18.99
N GLN A 125 -6.18 1.45 -19.82
CA GLN A 125 -5.82 0.79 -21.07
C GLN A 125 -4.84 -0.36 -20.76
N PRO A 126 -5.17 -1.63 -21.11
CA PRO A 126 -4.23 -2.73 -20.96
C PRO A 126 -3.12 -2.56 -22.01
N ARG A 127 -1.86 -2.75 -21.58
CA ARG A 127 -0.73 -2.96 -22.48
C ARG A 127 -0.71 -4.41 -22.91
#